data_AF-A0A8J3Q328-F1
#
_entry.id   AF-A0A8J3Q328-F1
#
_cell.length_a   1.000
_cell.length_b   1.000
_cell.length_c   1.000
_cell.angle_alpha   90.00
_cell.angle_beta   90.00
_cell.angle_gamma   90.00
#
_symmetry.space_group_name_H-M   'P 1'
#
loop_
_entity.id
_entity.type
_entity.pdbx_description
1 polymer ?
#
loop_
_entity_poly.entity_id
_entity_poly.type
_entity_poly.pdbx_seq_one_letter_code
_entity_poly.pdbx_strand_id
1 'polypeptide(L)'
;MRIRKFGWAAVVAAGLLGLVALGVSATPSDRDAAADSAYLFGHLHARSHSLDAMWFESSLAEMLPSQQFSVNGAPAASRTSALVIGQIADVRAGRGFSHKNDAPSSTEVGFNSPQALWRTVEVTVSVEQAWGKVAGQDKVTFAVVIDRGANATAAINGLRSLGRIVVSLDRQGRYAYSPGLYSISHSGDLFGTVDAQGNIQLPVMENGAGFMKGLDTVAELSAEAAKSPQSIKIDLTDGVPARW
;
A
#
# COMPACT_ATOMS: atom_id res chain seq x y z
N MET A 1 -54.43 67.50 2.64
CA MET A 1 -54.40 68.51 1.56
C MET A 1 -52.97 68.71 1.07
N ARG A 2 -52.59 68.05 -0.04
CA ARG A 2 -51.65 68.44 -1.11
C ARG A 2 -50.98 67.18 -1.71
N ILE A 3 -51.45 66.89 -2.91
CA ILE A 3 -50.93 65.93 -3.88
C ILE A 3 -49.74 66.57 -4.61
N ARG A 4 -48.80 65.73 -5.12
CA ARG A 4 -47.91 65.85 -6.31
C ARG A 4 -46.48 65.40 -5.93
N LYS A 5 -45.71 64.65 -6.71
CA LYS A 5 -45.78 64.20 -8.12
C LYS A 5 -44.80 63.03 -8.34
N PHE A 6 -45.12 62.21 -9.33
CA PHE A 6 -44.30 61.18 -9.98
C PHE A 6 -42.90 61.67 -10.43
N GLY A 7 -41.93 60.76 -10.44
CA GLY A 7 -40.71 60.83 -11.24
C GLY A 7 -40.06 59.46 -11.38
N TRP A 8 -40.23 58.84 -12.56
CA TRP A 8 -39.52 57.63 -13.01
C TRP A 8 -38.07 57.97 -13.37
N ALA A 9 -37.11 57.09 -13.07
CA ALA A 9 -35.97 56.81 -13.97
C ALA A 9 -35.14 55.57 -13.54
N ALA A 10 -35.13 54.60 -14.46
CA ALA A 10 -33.99 53.82 -14.96
C ALA A 10 -33.19 52.84 -14.06
N VAL A 11 -33.33 51.58 -14.48
CA VAL A 11 -32.48 50.40 -14.29
C VAL A 11 -31.03 50.65 -14.73
N VAL A 12 -30.05 50.23 -13.91
CA VAL A 12 -28.75 49.73 -14.39
C VAL A 12 -28.45 48.44 -13.62
N ALA A 13 -28.77 47.32 -14.25
CA ALA A 13 -28.31 46.00 -13.84
C ALA A 13 -26.86 45.84 -14.33
N ALA A 14 -25.89 46.03 -13.44
CA ALA A 14 -24.52 45.63 -13.69
C ALA A 14 -24.42 44.11 -13.47
N GLY A 15 -24.50 43.36 -14.58
CA GLY A 15 -24.27 41.92 -14.59
C GLY A 15 -22.82 41.60 -14.28
N LEU A 16 -22.57 41.02 -13.11
CA LEU A 16 -21.34 40.29 -12.82
C LEU A 16 -21.45 38.91 -13.47
N LEU A 17 -20.90 38.80 -14.68
CA LEU A 17 -20.55 37.51 -15.30
C LEU A 17 -19.44 36.87 -14.46
N GLY A 18 -19.83 36.04 -13.49
CA GLY A 18 -18.92 35.10 -12.85
C GLY A 18 -18.50 34.05 -13.87
N LEU A 19 -17.29 34.19 -14.41
CA LEU A 19 -16.61 33.11 -15.12
C LEU A 19 -16.41 31.95 -14.12
N VAL A 20 -17.31 30.98 -14.14
CA VAL A 20 -17.07 29.67 -13.56
C VAL A 20 -16.05 29.00 -14.46
N ALA A 21 -14.77 29.11 -14.10
CA ALA A 21 -13.73 28.27 -14.66
C ALA A 21 -14.02 26.84 -14.21
N LEU A 22 -14.77 26.10 -15.02
CA LEU A 22 -14.84 24.64 -14.95
C LEU A 22 -13.42 24.13 -15.22
N GLY A 23 -12.64 23.98 -14.15
CA GLY A 23 -11.38 23.28 -14.19
C GLY A 23 -11.66 21.87 -14.65
N VAL A 24 -11.42 21.61 -15.94
CA VAL A 24 -11.39 20.27 -16.50
C VAL A 24 -10.21 19.57 -15.82
N SER A 25 -10.48 18.90 -14.72
CA SER A 25 -9.57 17.90 -14.17
C SER A 25 -9.51 16.80 -15.22
N ALA A 26 -8.49 16.86 -16.09
CA ALA A 26 -8.24 15.81 -17.04
C ALA A 26 -8.01 14.53 -16.24
N THR A 27 -8.98 13.62 -16.29
CA THR A 27 -8.77 12.24 -15.86
C THR A 27 -7.58 11.68 -16.62
N PRO A 28 -6.58 11.10 -15.96
CA PRO A 28 -5.46 10.44 -16.63
C PRO A 28 -6.00 9.47 -17.68
N SER A 29 -5.33 9.38 -18.83
CA SER A 29 -5.73 8.37 -19.81
C SER A 29 -5.44 6.96 -19.27
N ASP A 30 -6.20 5.95 -19.69
CA ASP A 30 -5.97 4.55 -19.27
C ASP A 30 -4.52 4.09 -19.55
N ARG A 31 -3.90 4.64 -20.60
CA ARG A 31 -2.51 4.38 -20.96
C ARG A 31 -1.54 4.94 -19.92
N ASP A 32 -1.78 6.13 -19.41
CA ASP A 32 -0.95 6.75 -18.36
C ASP A 32 -1.10 5.97 -17.04
N ALA A 33 -2.33 5.57 -16.72
CA ALA A 33 -2.64 4.76 -15.54
C ALA A 33 -1.90 3.41 -15.53
N ALA A 34 -1.84 2.74 -16.68
CA ALA A 34 -1.10 1.48 -16.83
C ALA A 34 0.43 1.68 -16.74
N ALA A 35 0.96 2.74 -17.35
CA ALA A 35 2.39 3.07 -17.28
C ALA A 35 2.82 3.41 -15.83
N ASP A 36 2.01 4.18 -15.11
CA ASP A 36 2.26 4.55 -13.72
C ASP A 36 2.17 3.35 -12.78
N SER A 37 1.22 2.42 -12.98
CA SER A 37 1.15 1.15 -12.26
C SER A 37 2.36 0.25 -12.53
N ALA A 38 2.78 0.13 -13.80
CA ALA A 38 3.99 -0.63 -14.15
C ALA A 38 5.25 -0.02 -13.52
N TYR A 39 5.34 1.32 -13.50
CA TYR A 39 6.41 2.03 -12.82
C TYR A 39 6.44 1.73 -11.31
N LEU A 40 5.28 1.80 -10.64
CA LEU A 40 5.14 1.47 -9.22
C LEU A 40 5.65 0.06 -8.92
N PHE A 41 5.17 -0.95 -9.65
CA PHE A 41 5.57 -2.34 -9.39
C PHE A 41 7.06 -2.56 -9.67
N GLY A 42 7.59 -1.99 -10.75
CA GLY A 42 9.03 -2.04 -11.05
C GLY A 42 9.89 -1.41 -9.95
N HIS A 43 9.45 -0.28 -9.39
CA HIS A 43 10.12 0.36 -8.25
C HIS A 43 10.09 -0.51 -6.99
N LEU A 44 8.93 -1.07 -6.65
CA LEU A 44 8.81 -1.94 -5.47
C LEU A 44 9.64 -3.21 -5.60
N HIS A 45 9.65 -3.82 -6.79
CA HIS A 45 10.45 -4.99 -7.09
C HIS A 45 11.95 -4.69 -6.96
N ALA A 46 12.43 -3.59 -7.54
CA ALA A 46 13.85 -3.21 -7.39
C ALA A 46 14.25 -2.97 -5.94
N ARG A 47 13.33 -2.42 -5.13
CA ARG A 47 13.57 -2.14 -3.71
C ARG A 47 13.64 -3.43 -2.89
N SER A 48 12.74 -4.37 -3.07
CA SER A 48 12.70 -5.58 -2.25
C SER A 48 13.97 -6.42 -2.37
N HIS A 49 14.54 -6.50 -3.57
CA HIS A 49 15.80 -7.19 -3.86
C HIS A 49 17.04 -6.49 -3.27
N SER A 50 16.89 -5.24 -2.79
CA SER A 50 18.00 -4.51 -2.16
C SER A 50 18.15 -4.79 -0.65
N LEU A 51 17.20 -5.52 -0.04
CA LEU A 51 17.20 -5.81 1.38
C LEU A 51 17.68 -7.25 1.63
N ASP A 52 18.87 -7.41 2.21
CA ASP A 52 19.35 -8.70 2.68
C ASP A 52 18.50 -9.14 3.89
N ALA A 53 17.65 -10.14 3.70
CA ALA A 53 16.84 -10.74 4.75
C ALA A 53 16.82 -12.27 4.61
N MET A 54 16.64 -12.95 5.74
CA MET A 54 16.46 -14.39 5.77
C MET A 54 14.96 -14.69 5.79
N TRP A 55 14.50 -15.39 4.76
CA TRP A 55 13.13 -15.84 4.60
C TRP A 55 13.07 -17.35 4.77
N PHE A 56 12.13 -17.84 5.57
CA PHE A 56 11.93 -19.27 5.80
C PHE A 56 10.61 -19.75 5.20
N GLU A 57 9.72 -18.81 4.93
CA GLU A 57 8.49 -19.03 4.21
C GLU A 57 8.77 -19.47 2.77
N SER A 58 8.06 -20.50 2.34
CA SER A 58 8.17 -21.03 0.98
C SER A 58 6.90 -20.81 0.16
N SER A 59 5.86 -20.21 0.76
CA SER A 59 4.57 -20.03 0.13
C SER A 59 3.71 -18.94 0.75
N LEU A 60 2.69 -18.48 0.01
CA LEU A 60 1.69 -17.54 0.51
C LEU A 60 0.87 -18.14 1.67
N ALA A 61 0.61 -19.45 1.64
CA ALA A 61 -0.08 -20.15 2.73
C ALA A 61 0.66 -19.99 4.07
N GLU A 62 1.99 -20.10 4.03
CA GLU A 62 2.88 -19.93 5.19
C GLU A 62 2.94 -18.48 5.69
N MET A 63 2.56 -17.51 4.86
CA MET A 63 2.47 -16.09 5.23
C MET A 63 1.12 -15.68 5.81
N LEU A 64 0.15 -16.60 5.91
CA LEU A 64 -1.11 -16.31 6.57
C LEU A 64 -0.91 -16.03 8.07
N PRO A 65 -1.65 -15.06 8.66
CA PRO A 65 -1.51 -14.74 10.08
C PRO A 65 -1.83 -15.89 11.05
N SER A 66 -2.53 -16.93 10.59
CA SER A 66 -2.80 -18.16 11.35
C SER A 66 -1.58 -19.08 11.46
N GLN A 67 -0.54 -18.87 10.64
CA GLN A 67 0.71 -19.61 10.69
C GLN A 67 1.67 -18.96 11.68
N GLN A 68 2.29 -19.80 12.51
CA GLN A 68 3.27 -19.38 13.50
C GLN A 68 4.57 -20.14 13.32
N PHE A 69 5.71 -19.44 13.40
CA PHE A 69 7.03 -20.02 13.22
C PHE A 69 7.77 -20.07 14.55
N SER A 70 8.31 -21.23 14.88
CA SER A 70 9.23 -21.44 16.00
C SER A 70 10.61 -21.73 15.44
N VAL A 71 11.55 -20.79 15.59
CA VAL A 71 12.92 -20.93 15.09
C VAL A 71 13.84 -21.35 16.24
N ASN A 72 14.55 -22.47 16.12
CA ASN A 72 15.48 -23.00 17.13
C ASN A 72 14.88 -23.09 18.54
N GLY A 73 13.62 -23.53 18.63
CA GLY A 73 12.88 -23.65 19.89
C GLY A 73 12.41 -22.31 20.51
N ALA A 74 12.60 -21.18 19.83
CA ALA A 74 12.03 -19.90 20.25
C ALA A 74 10.49 -19.93 20.23
N PRO A 75 9.81 -19.09 21.03
CA PRO A 75 8.35 -19.01 21.03
C PRO A 75 7.78 -18.80 19.62
N ALA A 76 6.74 -19.55 19.29
CA ALA A 76 6.10 -19.47 17.98
C ALA A 76 5.47 -18.08 17.78
N ALA A 77 5.77 -17.44 16.65
CA ALA A 77 5.23 -16.12 16.31
C ALA A 77 4.84 -16.08 14.83
N SER A 78 3.78 -15.33 14.50
CA SER A 78 3.45 -15.10 13.09
C SER A 78 4.45 -14.14 12.46
N ARG A 79 4.80 -14.40 11.19
CA ARG A 79 5.66 -13.53 10.38
C ARG A 79 4.92 -12.32 9.83
N THR A 80 3.60 -12.39 9.77
CA THR A 80 2.75 -11.31 9.26
C THR A 80 1.79 -10.88 10.36
N SER A 81 1.48 -9.58 10.39
CA SER A 81 0.47 -9.06 11.29
C SER A 81 -0.93 -9.22 10.71
N ALA A 82 -1.07 -9.13 9.40
CA ALA A 82 -2.35 -9.27 8.70
C ALA A 82 -2.16 -9.58 7.22
N LEU A 83 -3.22 -10.09 6.59
CA LEU A 83 -3.36 -10.16 5.14
C LEU A 83 -4.71 -9.50 4.79
N VAL A 84 -4.72 -8.63 3.78
CA VAL A 84 -5.88 -7.81 3.43
C VAL A 84 -6.16 -7.91 1.94
N ILE A 85 -7.44 -8.10 1.60
CA ILE A 85 -7.99 -7.85 0.27
C ILE A 85 -8.94 -6.67 0.38
N GLY A 86 -8.83 -5.73 -0.55
CA GLY A 86 -9.73 -4.60 -0.58
C GLY A 86 -9.48 -3.66 -1.75
N GLN A 87 -10.20 -2.53 -1.73
CA GLN A 87 -10.09 -1.48 -2.74
C GLN A 87 -9.24 -0.34 -2.18
N ILE A 88 -8.35 0.23 -2.99
CA ILE A 88 -7.66 1.46 -2.60
C ILE A 88 -8.69 2.59 -2.53
N ALA A 89 -8.85 3.15 -1.33
CA ALA A 89 -9.80 4.22 -1.05
C ALA A 89 -9.12 5.59 -1.05
N ASP A 90 -7.83 5.66 -0.70
CA ASP A 90 -7.08 6.90 -0.65
C ASP A 90 -5.57 6.65 -0.77
N VAL A 91 -4.87 7.61 -1.39
CA VAL A 91 -3.41 7.60 -1.54
C VAL A 91 -2.88 9.01 -1.31
N ARG A 92 -2.07 9.16 -0.26
CA ARG A 92 -1.53 10.45 0.18
C ARG A 92 -0.02 10.42 0.30
N ALA A 93 0.59 11.57 0.04
CA ALA A 93 1.97 11.79 0.43
C ALA A 93 2.08 11.70 1.96
N GLY A 94 2.99 10.85 2.45
CA GLY A 94 3.35 10.73 3.85
C GLY A 94 4.54 11.61 4.19
N ARG A 95 5.58 11.02 4.79
CA ARG A 95 6.76 11.73 5.30
C ARG A 95 7.98 11.51 4.41
N GLY A 96 8.90 12.47 4.41
CA GLY A 96 10.23 12.32 3.80
C GLY A 96 11.29 12.13 4.88
N PHE A 97 12.39 11.47 4.55
CA PHE A 97 13.46 11.19 5.52
C PHE A 97 14.83 11.39 4.88
N SER A 98 15.75 12.09 5.54
CA SER A 98 17.04 12.51 4.97
C SER A 98 18.25 11.67 5.40
N HIS A 99 18.06 10.60 6.18
CA HIS A 99 19.09 9.62 6.52
C HIS A 99 18.81 8.25 5.89
N LYS A 100 19.89 7.53 5.54
CA LYS A 100 19.82 6.19 4.92
C LYS A 100 19.23 5.14 5.87
N ASN A 101 19.37 5.34 7.18
CA ASN A 101 18.80 4.44 8.17
C ASN A 101 17.27 4.58 8.22
N ASP A 102 16.59 3.51 8.63
CA ASP A 102 15.14 3.51 8.82
C ASP A 102 14.71 4.40 10.01
N ALA A 103 13.47 4.87 9.97
CA ALA A 103 12.84 5.51 11.12
C ALA A 103 12.75 4.50 12.31
N PRO A 104 12.93 4.96 13.56
CA PRO A 104 12.98 6.36 14.01
C PRO A 104 14.38 7.02 13.94
N SER A 105 15.43 6.31 13.53
CA SER A 105 16.80 6.85 13.54
C SER A 105 17.10 7.87 12.43
N SER A 106 16.11 8.16 11.58
CA SER A 106 16.23 9.06 10.43
C SER A 106 15.61 10.43 10.73
N THR A 107 16.24 11.50 10.25
CA THR A 107 15.70 12.86 10.35
C THR A 107 14.54 13.02 9.36
N GLU A 108 13.37 13.37 9.88
CA GLU A 108 12.21 13.69 9.06
C GLU A 108 12.40 15.04 8.34
N VAL A 109 12.03 15.06 7.07
CA VAL A 109 11.97 16.25 6.21
C VAL A 109 10.64 16.24 5.45
N GLY A 110 10.28 17.36 4.83
CA GLY A 110 9.08 17.41 3.98
C GLY A 110 9.13 16.37 2.85
N PHE A 111 7.98 15.79 2.48
CA PHE A 111 7.89 14.75 1.44
C PHE A 111 8.57 15.17 0.13
N ASN A 112 8.34 16.41 -0.32
CA ASN A 112 8.95 16.96 -1.55
C ASN A 112 10.34 17.57 -1.33
N SER A 113 10.94 17.42 -0.14
CA SER A 113 12.26 17.97 0.13
C SER A 113 13.31 17.32 -0.79
N PRO A 114 14.21 18.09 -1.40
CA PRO A 114 15.34 17.54 -2.16
C PRO A 114 16.30 16.74 -1.25
N GLN A 115 16.22 16.95 0.07
CA GLN A 115 17.03 16.21 1.04
C GLN A 115 16.46 14.82 1.35
N ALA A 116 15.21 14.52 0.98
CA ALA A 116 14.61 13.20 1.25
C ALA A 116 15.38 12.11 0.47
N LEU A 117 15.99 11.18 1.23
CA LEU A 117 16.60 9.94 0.76
C LEU A 117 15.55 8.87 0.48
N TRP A 118 14.44 8.88 1.22
CA TRP A 118 13.28 8.04 0.98
C TRP A 118 12.02 8.73 1.52
N ARG A 119 10.86 8.27 1.07
CA ARG A 119 9.54 8.84 1.37
C ARG A 119 8.54 7.73 1.64
N THR A 120 7.55 8.00 2.46
CA THR A 120 6.37 7.13 2.60
C THR A 120 5.20 7.71 1.81
N VAL A 121 4.50 6.86 1.07
CA VAL A 121 3.16 7.12 0.55
C VAL A 121 2.20 6.31 1.39
N GLU A 122 1.23 6.97 2.01
CA GLU A 122 0.22 6.31 2.84
C GLU A 122 -0.97 5.91 1.95
N VAL A 123 -1.32 4.63 2.02
CA VAL A 123 -2.39 4.01 1.23
C VAL A 123 -3.45 3.51 2.19
N THR A 124 -4.67 4.04 2.08
CA THR A 124 -5.83 3.54 2.82
C THR A 124 -6.65 2.62 1.94
N VAL A 125 -6.95 1.44 2.47
CA VAL A 125 -7.74 0.40 1.81
C VAL A 125 -9.10 0.32 2.47
N SER A 126 -10.16 0.28 1.68
CA SER A 126 -11.48 -0.19 2.12
C SER A 126 -11.44 -1.72 2.11
N VAL A 127 -11.52 -2.32 3.28
CA VAL A 127 -11.32 -3.76 3.48
C VAL A 127 -12.55 -4.52 2.99
N GLU A 128 -12.32 -5.53 2.15
CA GLU A 128 -13.33 -6.53 1.79
C GLU A 128 -13.17 -7.79 2.64
N GLN A 129 -11.91 -8.24 2.79
CA GLN A 129 -11.55 -9.37 3.61
C GLN A 129 -10.22 -9.09 4.32
N ALA A 130 -10.13 -9.47 5.58
CA ALA A 130 -8.92 -9.33 6.37
C ALA A 130 -8.76 -10.48 7.36
N TRP A 131 -7.52 -10.90 7.53
CA TRP A 131 -7.10 -11.90 8.52
C TRP A 131 -6.05 -11.32 9.46
N GLY A 132 -5.87 -11.94 10.62
CA GLY A 132 -4.91 -11.50 11.63
C GLY A 132 -5.38 -10.28 12.41
N LYS A 133 -4.44 -9.37 12.75
CA LYS A 133 -4.67 -8.24 13.69
C LYS A 133 -5.66 -7.19 13.19
N VAL A 134 -6.01 -7.21 11.91
CA VAL A 134 -6.96 -6.26 11.29
C VAL A 134 -8.27 -6.91 10.85
N ALA A 135 -8.50 -8.17 11.24
CA ALA A 135 -9.79 -8.83 11.00
C ALA A 135 -10.94 -8.02 11.60
N GLY A 136 -12.00 -7.80 10.81
CA GLY A 136 -13.18 -7.02 11.21
C GLY A 136 -13.03 -5.49 11.12
N GLN A 137 -11.91 -4.97 10.63
CA GLN A 137 -11.77 -3.54 10.36
C GLN A 137 -12.31 -3.20 8.96
N ASP A 138 -13.02 -2.07 8.84
CA ASP A 138 -13.53 -1.58 7.54
C ASP A 138 -12.43 -0.90 6.70
N LYS A 139 -11.39 -0.38 7.36
CA LYS A 139 -10.28 0.33 6.72
C LYS A 139 -8.96 -0.01 7.37
N VAL A 140 -7.92 -0.10 6.55
CA VAL A 140 -6.53 -0.29 6.99
C VAL A 140 -5.63 0.67 6.21
N THR A 141 -4.61 1.23 6.86
CA THR A 141 -3.63 2.10 6.21
C THR A 141 -2.23 1.51 6.30
N PHE A 142 -1.52 1.47 5.19
CA PHE A 142 -0.13 1.01 5.12
C PHE A 142 0.73 2.01 4.34
N ALA A 143 2.05 1.93 4.54
CA ALA A 143 3.00 2.77 3.84
C ALA A 143 3.76 2.00 2.75
N VAL A 144 3.83 2.64 1.59
CA VAL A 144 4.70 2.28 0.47
C VAL A 144 5.93 3.19 0.50
N VAL A 145 7.13 2.63 0.38
CA VAL A 145 8.37 3.42 0.42
C VAL A 145 8.87 3.74 -0.98
N ILE A 146 9.12 5.03 -1.23
CA ILE A 146 9.65 5.57 -2.48
C ILE A 146 11.05 6.13 -2.25
N ASP A 147 12.05 5.59 -2.93
CA ASP A 147 13.45 5.99 -2.77
C ASP A 147 13.78 7.33 -3.44
N ARG A 148 14.94 7.88 -3.10
CA ARG A 148 15.49 9.04 -3.82
C ARG A 148 15.73 8.69 -5.28
N GLY A 149 15.36 9.61 -6.17
CA GLY A 149 15.49 9.43 -7.61
C GLY A 149 14.30 8.72 -8.25
N ALA A 150 13.44 8.07 -7.46
CA ALA A 150 12.18 7.54 -7.97
C ALA A 150 11.18 8.67 -8.28
N ASN A 151 10.38 8.47 -9.32
CA ASN A 151 9.29 9.34 -9.73
C ASN A 151 8.09 9.14 -8.78
N ALA A 152 8.07 9.91 -7.71
CA ALA A 152 7.02 9.83 -6.69
C ALA A 152 5.61 10.09 -7.26
N THR A 153 5.49 10.97 -8.26
CA THR A 153 4.20 11.25 -8.92
C THR A 153 3.68 10.02 -9.63
N ALA A 154 4.52 9.37 -10.46
CA ALA A 154 4.15 8.14 -11.15
C ALA A 154 3.80 7.02 -10.15
N ALA A 155 4.55 6.86 -9.07
CA ALA A 155 4.24 5.85 -8.05
C ALA A 155 2.89 6.12 -7.34
N ILE A 156 2.60 7.37 -6.97
CA ILE A 156 1.33 7.76 -6.35
C ILE A 156 0.17 7.55 -7.33
N ASN A 157 0.32 7.95 -8.58
CA ASN A 157 -0.69 7.74 -9.60
C ASN A 157 -0.91 6.25 -9.89
N GLY A 158 0.17 5.47 -9.91
CA GLY A 158 0.13 4.02 -10.04
C GLY A 158 -0.71 3.42 -8.92
N LEU A 159 -0.44 3.79 -7.66
CA LEU A 159 -1.24 3.33 -6.53
C LEU A 159 -2.71 3.73 -6.64
N ARG A 160 -3.02 4.91 -7.16
CA ARG A 160 -4.41 5.36 -7.37
C ARG A 160 -5.11 4.66 -8.53
N SER A 161 -4.36 4.19 -9.53
CA SER A 161 -4.92 3.46 -10.66
C SER A 161 -5.15 1.99 -10.36
N LEU A 162 -4.53 1.46 -9.30
CA LEU A 162 -4.85 0.13 -8.79
C LEU A 162 -6.27 0.14 -8.21
N GLY A 163 -7.09 -0.80 -8.68
CA GLY A 163 -8.41 -1.05 -8.11
C GLY A 163 -8.32 -1.93 -6.87
N ARG A 164 -8.65 -3.20 -7.06
CA ARG A 164 -8.62 -4.21 -6.00
C ARG A 164 -7.20 -4.74 -5.81
N ILE A 165 -6.78 -4.83 -4.56
CA ILE A 165 -5.43 -5.27 -4.19
C ILE A 165 -5.47 -6.40 -3.17
N VAL A 166 -4.34 -7.12 -3.09
CA VAL A 166 -3.98 -7.96 -1.96
C VAL A 166 -2.69 -7.44 -1.35
N VAL A 167 -2.63 -7.39 -0.03
CA VAL A 167 -1.43 -6.91 0.68
C VAL A 167 -1.23 -7.67 1.99
N SER A 168 -0.03 -8.23 2.16
CA SER A 168 0.42 -8.74 3.45
C SER A 168 1.05 -7.60 4.24
N LEU A 169 0.66 -7.48 5.51
CA LEU A 169 1.03 -6.38 6.38
C LEU A 169 1.86 -6.86 7.55
N ASP A 170 2.85 -6.06 7.90
CA ASP A 170 3.69 -6.22 9.08
C ASP A 170 3.72 -4.94 9.91
N ARG A 171 4.08 -5.08 11.20
CA ARG A 171 4.20 -4.01 12.17
C ARG A 171 5.58 -4.08 12.80
N GLN A 172 6.62 -3.72 12.06
CA GLN A 172 8.01 -3.81 12.52
C GLN A 172 8.54 -2.57 13.26
N GLY A 173 7.68 -1.73 13.86
CA GLY A 173 8.15 -0.51 14.55
C GLY A 173 8.79 0.57 13.65
N ARG A 174 9.05 0.27 12.36
CA ARG A 174 9.59 1.18 11.33
C ARG A 174 8.80 2.49 11.23
N TYR A 175 7.52 2.48 11.59
CA TYR A 175 6.66 3.65 11.60
C TYR A 175 6.21 4.04 13.01
N ALA A 176 7.13 4.00 14.00
CA ALA A 176 6.83 4.40 15.37
C ALA A 176 6.17 5.80 15.50
N TYR A 177 6.39 6.69 14.53
CA TYR A 177 5.75 8.01 14.45
C TYR A 177 4.24 7.95 14.13
N SER A 178 3.74 6.83 13.58
CA SER A 178 2.34 6.60 13.24
C SER A 178 1.95 5.17 13.63
N PRO A 179 1.51 4.94 14.88
CA PRO A 179 1.25 3.58 15.39
C PRO A 179 0.20 2.79 14.61
N GLY A 180 -0.68 3.45 13.85
CA GLY A 180 -1.68 2.82 12.99
C GLY A 180 -1.20 2.47 11.58
N LEU A 181 0.05 2.79 11.24
CA LEU A 181 0.61 2.59 9.91
C LEU A 181 1.34 1.25 9.83
N TYR A 182 0.91 0.40 8.90
CA TYR A 182 1.55 -0.89 8.61
C TYR A 182 2.62 -0.74 7.52
N SER A 183 3.57 -1.67 7.48
CA SER A 183 4.45 -1.89 6.33
C SER A 183 3.96 -3.10 5.52
N ILE A 184 4.27 -3.13 4.23
CA ILE A 184 4.13 -4.35 3.43
C ILE A 184 5.14 -5.39 3.97
N SER A 185 4.70 -6.63 4.17
CA SER A 185 5.54 -7.76 4.59
C SER A 185 6.56 -8.14 3.51
N HIS A 186 7.51 -9.00 3.86
CA HIS A 186 8.50 -9.56 2.92
C HIS A 186 9.23 -8.46 2.13
N SER A 187 9.76 -7.46 2.85
CA SER A 187 10.50 -6.33 2.25
C SER A 187 9.74 -5.49 1.20
N GLY A 188 8.42 -5.65 1.08
CA GLY A 188 7.60 -4.96 0.09
C GLY A 188 7.02 -5.86 -1.01
N ASP A 189 7.42 -7.13 -1.08
CA ASP A 189 7.05 -8.03 -2.19
C ASP A 189 5.63 -8.57 -2.12
N LEU A 190 5.06 -8.69 -0.92
CA LEU A 190 3.71 -9.24 -0.74
C LEU A 190 2.65 -8.16 -0.93
N PHE A 191 2.69 -7.55 -2.11
CA PHE A 191 1.74 -6.58 -2.59
C PHE A 191 1.37 -6.89 -4.04
N GLY A 192 0.08 -6.87 -4.33
CA GLY A 192 -0.41 -7.29 -5.62
C GLY A 192 -1.80 -6.80 -5.95
N THR A 193 -2.32 -7.32 -7.06
CA THR A 193 -3.64 -6.96 -7.59
C THR A 193 -4.57 -8.15 -7.52
N VAL A 194 -5.87 -7.83 -7.53
CA VAL A 194 -6.92 -8.83 -7.66
C VAL A 194 -7.81 -8.41 -8.82
N ASP A 195 -8.02 -9.29 -9.79
CA ASP A 195 -8.89 -8.97 -10.92
C ASP A 195 -10.38 -9.10 -10.57
N ALA A 196 -11.24 -8.84 -11.56
CA ALA A 196 -12.69 -8.90 -11.40
C ALA A 196 -13.21 -10.33 -11.17
N GLN A 197 -12.46 -11.35 -11.56
CA GLN A 197 -12.76 -12.77 -11.35
C GLN A 197 -12.24 -13.26 -9.98
N GLY A 198 -11.49 -12.42 -9.28
CA GLY A 198 -10.89 -12.77 -7.99
C GLY A 198 -9.55 -13.47 -8.12
N ASN A 199 -8.90 -13.47 -9.29
CA ASN A 199 -7.55 -13.99 -9.43
C ASN A 199 -6.55 -13.01 -8.83
N ILE A 200 -5.55 -13.53 -8.15
CA ILE A 200 -4.49 -12.81 -7.45
C ILE A 200 -3.24 -12.79 -8.32
N GLN A 201 -2.57 -11.64 -8.38
CA GLN A 201 -1.24 -11.51 -9.00
C GLN A 201 -0.30 -10.76 -8.06
N LEU A 202 0.93 -11.27 -7.91
CA LEU A 202 1.99 -10.66 -7.09
C LEU A 202 3.13 -10.13 -7.98
N PRO A 203 2.92 -9.03 -8.71
CA PRO A 203 3.89 -8.52 -9.70
C PRO A 203 5.17 -7.95 -9.08
N VAL A 204 5.20 -7.70 -7.77
CA VAL A 204 6.41 -7.23 -7.07
C VAL A 204 7.39 -8.39 -6.83
N MET A 205 6.88 -9.63 -6.69
CA MET A 205 7.68 -10.81 -6.41
C MET A 205 8.17 -11.49 -7.70
N GLU A 206 9.47 -11.78 -7.80
CA GLU A 206 10.07 -12.39 -9.02
C GLU A 206 9.39 -13.70 -9.43
N ASN A 207 9.09 -14.56 -8.46
CA ASN A 207 8.37 -15.83 -8.66
C ASN A 207 7.03 -15.85 -7.91
N GLY A 208 6.20 -14.81 -8.11
CA GLY A 208 4.90 -14.70 -7.46
C GLY A 208 4.00 -15.93 -7.64
N ALA A 209 3.93 -16.49 -8.85
CA ALA A 209 3.13 -17.70 -9.14
C ALA A 209 3.65 -18.93 -8.37
N GLY A 210 4.97 -19.14 -8.35
CA GLY A 210 5.58 -20.23 -7.59
C GLY A 210 5.37 -20.09 -6.07
N PHE A 211 5.34 -18.86 -5.56
CA PHE A 211 5.07 -18.59 -4.15
C PHE A 211 3.60 -18.78 -3.77
N MET A 212 2.65 -18.47 -4.67
CA MET A 212 1.21 -18.67 -4.39
C MET A 212 0.85 -20.15 -4.21
N LYS A 213 1.56 -21.09 -4.86
CA LYS A 213 1.37 -22.55 -4.75
C LYS A 213 -0.11 -23.00 -4.83
N GLY A 214 -0.87 -22.42 -5.75
CA GLY A 214 -2.30 -22.74 -5.94
C GLY A 214 -3.26 -21.93 -5.07
N LEU A 215 -2.79 -20.88 -4.41
CA LEU A 215 -3.64 -19.81 -3.84
C LEU A 215 -3.81 -18.67 -4.85
N ASP A 216 -4.23 -19.03 -6.06
CA ASP A 216 -4.27 -18.11 -7.20
C ASP A 216 -5.53 -17.24 -7.18
N THR A 217 -6.49 -17.53 -6.30
CA THR A 217 -7.74 -16.80 -6.16
C THR A 217 -8.04 -16.37 -4.72
N VAL A 218 -8.87 -15.34 -4.57
CA VAL A 218 -9.40 -14.90 -3.27
C VAL A 218 -10.15 -16.03 -2.55
N ALA A 219 -10.86 -16.88 -3.29
CA ALA A 219 -11.62 -17.98 -2.71
C ALA A 219 -10.70 -19.05 -2.11
N GLU A 220 -9.64 -19.44 -2.83
CA GLU A 220 -8.64 -20.39 -2.34
C GLU A 220 -7.90 -19.82 -1.13
N LEU A 221 -7.48 -18.55 -1.18
CA LEU A 221 -6.85 -17.88 -0.06
C LEU A 221 -7.76 -17.84 1.18
N SER A 222 -9.05 -17.57 0.99
CA SER A 222 -10.04 -17.57 2.08
C SER A 222 -10.21 -18.95 2.70
N ALA A 223 -10.28 -19.99 1.87
CA ALA A 223 -10.40 -21.37 2.32
C ALA A 223 -9.14 -21.81 3.09
N GLU A 224 -7.95 -21.41 2.62
CA GLU A 224 -6.70 -21.66 3.32
C GLU A 224 -6.65 -20.95 4.67
N ALA A 225 -7.03 -19.66 4.71
CA ALA A 225 -7.04 -18.86 5.92
C ALA A 225 -8.06 -19.34 6.97
N ALA A 226 -9.10 -20.07 6.56
CA ALA A 226 -10.09 -20.67 7.45
C ALA A 226 -9.61 -21.97 8.12
N LYS A 227 -8.47 -22.54 7.69
CA LYS A 227 -7.90 -23.72 8.35
C LYS A 227 -7.43 -23.39 9.76
N SER A 228 -7.37 -24.42 10.59
CA SER A 228 -6.84 -24.31 11.95
C SER A 228 -5.40 -23.76 11.93
N PRO A 229 -5.04 -22.85 12.87
CA PRO A 229 -3.67 -22.37 13.03
C PRO A 229 -2.66 -23.51 13.10
N GLN A 230 -1.51 -23.34 12.45
CA GLN A 230 -0.42 -24.32 12.51
C GLN A 230 0.86 -23.67 13.03
N SER A 231 1.68 -24.51 13.66
CA SER A 231 3.02 -24.14 14.13
C SER A 231 4.06 -24.84 13.27
N ILE A 232 4.90 -24.05 12.62
CA ILE A 232 5.98 -24.47 11.74
C ILE A 232 7.28 -24.37 12.54
N LYS A 233 7.98 -25.50 12.66
CA LYS A 233 9.29 -25.54 13.36
C LYS A 233 10.40 -25.40 12.33
N ILE A 234 11.29 -24.46 12.58
CA ILE A 234 12.48 -24.20 11.78
C ILE A 234 13.69 -24.46 12.67
N ASP A 235 14.43 -25.51 12.35
CA ASP A 235 15.71 -25.80 13.00
C ASP A 235 16.83 -25.34 12.07
N LEU A 236 17.41 -24.19 12.38
CA LEU A 236 18.59 -23.67 11.70
C LEU A 236 19.79 -24.45 12.21
N THR A 237 20.18 -25.50 11.51
CA THR A 237 21.51 -26.11 11.68
C THR A 237 22.57 -25.20 11.06
N ASP A 238 23.78 -25.20 11.61
CA ASP A 238 24.91 -24.42 11.09
C ASP A 238 25.09 -24.70 9.58
N GLY A 239 24.86 -23.69 8.74
CA GLY A 239 25.07 -23.78 7.29
C GLY A 239 23.86 -23.54 6.38
N VAL A 240 22.75 -22.96 6.85
CA VAL A 240 21.67 -22.50 5.94
C VAL A 240 22.27 -21.52 4.92
N PRO A 241 22.23 -21.82 3.62
CA PRO A 241 22.75 -20.90 2.62
C PRO A 241 21.92 -19.63 2.67
N ALA A 242 22.60 -18.51 2.88
CA ALA A 242 22.00 -17.21 2.62
C ALA A 242 21.70 -17.13 1.12
N ARG A 243 20.41 -16.92 0.79
CA ARG A 243 19.83 -16.61 -0.52
C ARG A 243 19.22 -17.79 -1.30
N TRP A 244 17.92 -17.64 -1.56
CA TRP A 244 17.28 -17.99 -2.83
C TRP A 244 16.96 -16.68 -3.53
#